data_AF-A0A349MDD6-F1
#
_entry.id   AF-A0A349MDD6-F1
#
_cell.length_a   1.000
_cell.length_b   1.000
_cell.length_c   1.000
_cell.angle_alpha   90.00
_cell.angle_beta   90.00
_cell.angle_gamma   90.00
#
_symmetry.space_group_name_H-M   'P 1'
#
loop_
_entity.id
_entity.type
_entity.pdbx_description
1 polymer ?
#
loop_
_entity_poly.entity_id
_entity_poly.type
_entity_poly.pdbx_seq_one_letter_code
_entity_poly.pdbx_strand_id
1 'polypeptide(L)'
;TTYNSHTFSRILRKGLCSKYALAQVDAHRGDWDSRHASEDDFVQNMSLSDEEIAAFKAYVIDEGVTVDEEEWTRSLPAIDIRLKAFFGRNTYESKTFYRVIGDLNEALQEAIRVLNDGTFNAANLAHRTF
;
A
#
# COMPACT_ATOMS: atom_id res chain seq x y z
N THR A 1 -18.19 11.61 12.31
CA THR A 1 -18.16 11.40 10.84
C THR A 1 -16.76 10.92 10.52
N THR A 2 -16.48 9.62 10.67
CA THR A 2 -15.09 9.20 10.93
C THR A 2 -14.79 7.85 10.30
N TYR A 3 -14.77 7.80 8.97
CA TYR A 3 -14.30 6.62 8.22
C TYR A 3 -13.28 6.97 7.14
N ASN A 4 -12.58 8.09 7.31
CA ASN A 4 -11.36 8.35 6.56
C ASN A 4 -10.20 8.22 7.55
N SER A 5 -9.32 7.24 7.33
CA SER A 5 -8.12 7.06 8.15
C SER A 5 -7.36 8.39 8.20
N HIS A 6 -7.35 9.03 9.37
CA HIS A 6 -6.70 10.33 9.55
C HIS A 6 -5.21 10.19 9.26
N THR A 7 -4.63 9.07 9.67
CA THR A 7 -3.27 8.63 9.36
C THR A 7 -3.03 8.63 7.84
N PHE A 8 -3.82 7.87 7.10
CA PHE A 8 -3.68 7.76 5.65
C PHE A 8 -3.85 9.09 4.92
N SER A 9 -4.85 9.87 5.32
CA SER A 9 -5.09 11.21 4.75
C SER A 9 -3.89 12.14 4.96
N ARG A 10 -3.20 12.05 6.10
CA ARG A 10 -1.99 12.86 6.37
C ARG A 10 -0.80 12.39 5.54
N ILE A 11 -0.60 11.08 5.41
CA ILE A 11 0.43 10.48 4.54
C ILE A 11 0.27 10.98 3.10
N LEU A 12 -0.97 10.95 2.58
CA LEU A 12 -1.29 11.43 1.24
C LEU A 12 -1.03 12.93 1.06
N ARG A 13 -1.55 13.77 1.95
CA ARG A 13 -1.37 15.23 1.86
C ARG A 13 0.09 15.66 1.91
N LYS A 14 0.92 14.93 2.67
CA LYS A 14 2.36 15.18 2.76
C LYS A 14 3.17 14.54 1.63
N GLY A 15 2.55 13.67 0.82
CA GLY A 15 3.21 12.95 -0.27
C GLY A 15 4.28 11.96 0.21
N LEU A 16 4.14 11.41 1.42
CA LEU A 16 5.22 10.63 2.05
C LEU A 16 5.58 9.36 1.28
N CYS A 17 4.62 8.67 0.66
CA CYS A 17 4.90 7.49 -0.17
C CYS A 17 5.83 7.81 -1.34
N SER A 18 5.60 8.94 -2.02
CA SER A 18 6.42 9.35 -3.17
C SER A 18 7.83 9.74 -2.73
N LYS A 19 7.94 10.50 -1.62
CA LYS A 19 9.23 10.94 -1.09
C LYS A 19 10.07 9.76 -0.60
N TYR A 20 9.46 8.86 0.15
CA TYR A 20 10.12 7.66 0.66
C TYR A 20 10.61 6.77 -0.47
N ALA A 21 9.74 6.45 -1.44
CA ALA A 21 10.13 5.62 -2.57
C ALA A 21 11.26 6.24 -3.40
N LEU A 22 11.25 7.57 -3.58
CA LEU A 22 12.34 8.26 -4.28
C LEU A 22 13.66 8.12 -3.51
N ALA A 23 13.64 8.44 -2.22
CA ALA A 23 14.84 8.37 -1.38
C ALA A 23 15.43 6.95 -1.32
N GLN A 24 14.58 5.92 -1.22
CA GLN A 24 15.00 4.53 -1.18
C GLN A 24 15.59 4.07 -2.52
N VAL A 25 14.98 4.43 -3.64
CA VAL A 25 15.50 4.09 -4.97
C VAL A 25 16.79 4.82 -5.27
N ASP A 26 16.91 6.09 -4.89
CA ASP A 26 18.13 6.88 -5.10
C ASP A 26 19.29 6.34 -4.25
N ALA A 27 19.03 5.97 -2.99
CA ALA A 27 20.05 5.41 -2.09
C ALA A 27 20.52 4.01 -2.48
N HIS A 28 19.63 3.20 -3.08
CA HIS A 28 19.85 1.78 -3.37
C HIS A 28 19.61 1.43 -4.84
N ARG A 29 19.99 2.33 -5.76
CA ARG A 29 19.61 2.25 -7.18
C ARG A 29 19.90 0.90 -7.82
N GLY A 30 21.10 0.37 -7.61
CA GLY A 30 21.54 -0.92 -8.15
C GLY A 30 20.77 -2.12 -7.58
N ASP A 31 20.36 -2.07 -6.32
CA ASP A 31 19.55 -3.12 -5.70
C ASP A 31 18.14 -3.12 -6.32
N TRP A 32 17.55 -1.94 -6.53
CA TRP A 32 16.24 -1.80 -7.15
C TRP A 32 16.23 -2.19 -8.64
N ASP A 33 17.30 -1.91 -9.37
CA ASP A 33 17.44 -2.32 -10.78
C ASP A 33 17.63 -3.84 -10.94
N SER A 34 18.22 -4.50 -9.94
CA SER A 34 18.46 -5.95 -9.96
C SER A 34 17.39 -6.78 -9.27
N ARG A 35 16.49 -6.15 -8.50
CA ARG A 35 15.41 -6.83 -7.76
C ARG A 35 14.45 -7.59 -8.68
N HIS A 36 14.21 -7.07 -9.88
CA HIS A 36 13.31 -7.67 -10.87
C HIS A 36 13.92 -7.61 -12.26
N ALA A 37 13.75 -8.69 -13.03
CA ALA A 37 14.40 -8.83 -14.33
C ALA A 37 13.86 -7.84 -15.39
N SER A 38 12.61 -7.39 -15.23
CA SER A 38 11.95 -6.44 -16.13
C SER A 38 10.88 -5.64 -15.41
N GLU A 39 10.40 -4.56 -16.06
CA GLU A 39 9.25 -3.78 -15.58
C GLU A 39 8.00 -4.67 -15.41
N ASP A 40 7.77 -5.61 -16.31
CA ASP A 40 6.60 -6.51 -16.26
C ASP A 40 6.69 -7.47 -15.07
N ASP A 41 7.89 -8.01 -14.81
CA ASP A 41 8.16 -8.86 -13.64
C ASP A 41 7.95 -8.08 -12.33
N PHE A 42 8.40 -6.82 -12.28
CA PHE A 42 8.13 -5.94 -11.15
C PHE A 42 6.63 -5.71 -10.94
N VAL A 43 5.89 -5.36 -12.00
CA VAL A 43 4.45 -5.08 -11.88
C VAL A 43 3.69 -6.30 -11.35
N GLN A 44 4.04 -7.51 -11.80
CA GLN A 44 3.37 -8.75 -11.37
C GLN A 44 3.81 -9.25 -10.00
N ASN A 45 5.13 -9.32 -9.76
CA ASN A 45 5.69 -10.09 -8.64
C ASN A 45 6.20 -9.24 -7.47
N MET A 46 6.34 -7.92 -7.65
CA MET A 46 6.83 -7.07 -6.57
C MET A 46 5.84 -7.06 -5.39
N SER A 47 6.38 -7.33 -4.20
CA SER A 47 5.75 -7.13 -2.90
C SER A 47 6.78 -6.55 -1.93
N LEU A 48 6.31 -5.69 -1.02
CA LEU A 48 7.12 -5.19 0.08
C LEU A 48 7.10 -6.21 1.22
N SER A 49 8.27 -6.47 1.80
CA SER A 49 8.39 -7.28 3.01
C SER A 49 7.84 -6.53 4.23
N ASP A 50 7.49 -7.28 5.28
CA ASP A 50 7.03 -6.69 6.54
C ASP A 50 8.06 -5.71 7.14
N GLU A 51 9.36 -5.98 6.94
CA GLU A 51 10.45 -5.10 7.36
C GLU A 51 10.45 -3.77 6.59
N GLU A 52 10.24 -3.80 5.28
CA GLU A 52 10.15 -2.59 4.44
C GLU A 52 8.91 -1.76 4.79
N ILE A 53 7.79 -2.41 5.09
CA ILE A 53 6.58 -1.76 5.58
C ILE A 53 6.80 -1.13 6.96
N ALA A 54 7.48 -1.83 7.87
CA ALA A 54 7.83 -1.31 9.18
C ALA A 54 8.79 -0.11 9.08
N ALA A 55 9.76 -0.16 8.18
CA ALA A 55 10.66 0.96 7.89
C ALA A 55 9.90 2.18 7.35
N PHE A 56 8.94 1.97 6.45
CA PHE A 56 8.07 3.05 5.98
C PHE A 56 7.22 3.64 7.11
N LYS A 57 6.66 2.79 7.99
CA LYS A 57 5.90 3.24 9.16
C LYS A 57 6.74 4.11 10.09
N ALA A 58 7.98 3.70 10.37
CA ALA A 58 8.93 4.47 11.17
C ALA A 58 9.22 5.84 10.52
N TYR A 59 9.45 5.86 9.21
CA TYR A 59 9.63 7.11 8.45
C TYR A 59 8.41 8.04 8.54
N VAL A 60 7.19 7.50 8.45
CA VAL A 60 5.94 8.28 8.60
C VAL A 60 5.83 8.91 9.99
N ILE A 61 6.24 8.19 11.03
CA ILE A 61 6.25 8.69 12.41
C ILE A 61 7.29 9.80 12.58
N ASP A 62 8.49 9.62 12.03
CA ASP A 62 9.58 10.61 12.05
C ASP A 62 9.19 11.91 11.32
N GLU A 63 8.45 11.79 10.21
CA GLU A 63 7.83 12.90 9.49
C GLU A 63 6.66 13.55 10.24
N GLY A 64 6.43 13.18 11.51
CA GLY A 64 5.47 13.81 12.41
C GLY A 64 4.01 13.42 12.15
N VAL A 65 3.77 12.26 11.53
CA VAL A 65 2.42 11.69 11.40
C VAL A 65 2.20 10.70 12.53
N THR A 66 1.19 10.97 13.34
CA THR A 66 0.71 10.02 14.35
C THR A 66 0.06 8.84 13.63
N VAL A 67 0.52 7.63 13.91
CA VAL A 67 0.00 6.39 13.34
C VAL A 67 -0.82 5.69 14.41
N ASP A 68 -2.10 5.47 14.11
CA ASP A 68 -2.97 4.57 14.88
C ASP A 68 -2.90 3.16 14.26
N GLU A 69 -2.80 2.11 15.09
CA GLU A 69 -2.59 0.74 14.61
C GLU A 69 -3.80 0.16 13.86
N GLU A 70 -5.02 0.50 14.27
CA GLU A 70 -6.24 0.05 13.60
C GLU A 70 -6.39 0.77 12.25
N GLU A 71 -6.14 2.09 12.24
CA GLU A 71 -6.13 2.87 11.00
C GLU A 71 -5.02 2.42 10.05
N TRP A 72 -3.84 2.10 10.57
CA TRP A 72 -2.70 1.61 9.80
C TRP A 72 -3.05 0.30 9.13
N THR A 73 -3.53 -0.68 9.90
CA THR A 73 -3.89 -2.01 9.40
C THR A 73 -4.96 -1.91 8.31
N ARG A 74 -5.98 -1.07 8.53
CA ARG A 74 -7.03 -0.81 7.53
C ARG A 74 -6.50 -0.14 6.25
N SER A 75 -5.47 0.70 6.37
CA SER A 75 -4.91 1.46 5.25
C SER A 75 -3.73 0.75 4.58
N LEU A 76 -3.20 -0.32 5.19
CA LEU A 76 -1.99 -0.99 4.76
C LEU A 76 -2.06 -1.48 3.30
N PRO A 77 -3.15 -2.13 2.83
CA PRO A 77 -3.24 -2.52 1.42
C PRO A 77 -3.13 -1.33 0.47
N ALA A 78 -3.76 -0.20 0.82
CA ALA A 78 -3.71 1.01 -0.01
C ALA A 78 -2.34 1.71 0.04
N ILE A 79 -1.61 1.59 1.16
CA ILE A 79 -0.25 2.09 1.32
C ILE A 79 0.73 1.25 0.51
N ASP A 80 0.64 -0.08 0.63
CA ASP A 80 1.50 -1.04 -0.06
C ASP A 80 1.46 -0.85 -1.59
N ILE A 81 0.26 -0.84 -2.16
CA ILE A 81 0.03 -0.59 -3.59
C ILE A 81 0.63 0.75 -4.02
N ARG A 82 0.42 1.82 -3.24
CA ARG A 82 0.94 3.14 -3.57
C ARG A 82 2.45 3.15 -3.54
N LEU A 83 3.06 2.53 -2.55
CA LEU A 83 4.51 2.39 -2.47
C LEU A 83 5.02 1.62 -3.67
N LYS A 84 4.47 0.44 -3.98
CA LYS A 84 4.82 -0.34 -5.18
C LYS A 84 4.75 0.51 -6.45
N ALA A 85 3.69 1.30 -6.62
CA ALA A 85 3.53 2.17 -7.78
C ALA A 85 4.63 3.26 -7.85
N PHE A 86 4.98 3.89 -6.72
CA PHE A 86 6.05 4.89 -6.68
C PHE A 86 7.44 4.27 -6.85
N PHE A 87 7.70 3.10 -6.28
CA PHE A 87 8.92 2.34 -6.51
C PHE A 87 9.08 2.01 -7.99
N GLY A 88 8.05 1.45 -8.62
CA GLY A 88 8.06 1.15 -10.05
C GLY A 88 8.31 2.40 -10.92
N ARG A 89 7.67 3.52 -10.56
CA ARG A 89 7.86 4.81 -11.24
C ARG A 89 9.32 5.30 -11.21
N ASN A 90 9.97 5.16 -10.05
CA ASN A 90 11.32 5.66 -9.82
C ASN A 90 12.39 4.70 -10.33
N THR A 91 12.09 3.39 -10.34
CA THR A 91 13.01 2.35 -10.84
C THR A 91 13.01 2.28 -12.36
N TYR A 92 11.83 2.34 -12.99
CA TYR A 92 11.66 2.14 -14.43
C TYR A 92 11.21 3.44 -15.11
N GLU A 93 9.93 3.54 -15.45
CA GLU A 93 9.38 4.68 -16.18
C GLU A 93 8.20 5.30 -15.45
N SER A 94 7.90 6.56 -15.76
CA SER A 94 6.74 7.24 -15.16
C SER A 94 5.40 6.55 -15.46
N LYS A 95 5.31 5.81 -16.57
CA LYS A 95 4.11 5.04 -16.96
C LYS A 95 3.87 3.82 -16.04
N THR A 96 4.92 3.27 -15.43
CA THR A 96 4.85 2.09 -14.56
C THR A 96 3.93 2.33 -13.37
N PHE A 97 3.88 3.57 -12.85
CA PHE A 97 2.93 3.99 -11.82
C PHE A 97 1.48 3.63 -12.17
N TYR A 98 1.06 3.96 -13.39
CA TYR A 98 -0.31 3.73 -13.86
C TYR A 98 -0.57 2.26 -14.21
N ARG A 99 0.47 1.49 -14.54
CA ARG A 99 0.36 0.04 -14.74
C ARG A 99 0.06 -0.66 -13.42
N VAL A 100 0.82 -0.35 -12.37
CA VAL A 100 0.59 -0.89 -11.02
C VAL A 100 -0.79 -0.48 -10.46
N ILE A 101 -1.21 0.77 -10.69
CA ILE A 101 -2.53 1.24 -10.24
C ILE A 101 -3.66 0.78 -11.18
N GLY A 102 -3.38 0.38 -12.41
CA GLY A 102 -4.37 -0.14 -13.35
C GLY A 102 -4.80 -1.57 -13.00
N ASP A 103 -3.83 -2.45 -12.73
CA ASP A 103 -4.04 -3.83 -12.26
C ASP A 103 -4.71 -3.89 -10.87
N LEU A 104 -4.74 -2.74 -10.19
CA LEU A 104 -5.39 -2.55 -8.89
C LEU A 104 -6.87 -2.91 -8.88
N ASN A 105 -7.60 -2.73 -9.99
CA ASN A 105 -9.06 -2.93 -9.96
C ASN A 105 -9.45 -4.39 -9.65
N GLU A 106 -8.65 -5.36 -10.09
CA GLU A 106 -8.91 -6.79 -9.84
C GLU A 106 -8.27 -7.24 -8.53
N ALA A 107 -7.00 -6.90 -8.29
CA ALA A 107 -6.28 -7.29 -7.09
C ALA A 107 -6.86 -6.65 -5.81
N LEU A 108 -7.32 -5.40 -5.88
CA LEU A 108 -7.98 -4.72 -4.76
C LEU A 108 -9.39 -5.28 -4.53
N GLN A 109 -10.14 -5.62 -5.58
CA GLN A 109 -11.45 -6.25 -5.41
C GLN A 109 -11.32 -7.63 -4.75
N GLU A 110 -10.32 -8.42 -5.15
CA GLU A 110 -10.04 -9.71 -4.52
C GLU A 110 -9.50 -9.55 -3.09
N ALA A 111 -8.59 -8.61 -2.83
CA ALA A 111 -8.13 -8.33 -1.48
C ALA A 111 -9.26 -7.84 -0.56
N ILE A 112 -10.18 -7.02 -1.07
CA ILE A 112 -11.40 -6.60 -0.36
C ILE A 112 -12.34 -7.78 -0.14
N ARG A 113 -12.50 -8.68 -1.12
CA ARG A 113 -13.29 -9.92 -0.94
C ARG A 113 -12.69 -10.80 0.15
N VAL A 114 -11.39 -11.11 0.07
CA VAL A 114 -10.66 -11.92 1.05
C VAL A 114 -10.70 -11.28 2.45
N LEU A 115 -10.53 -9.97 2.54
CA LEU A 115 -10.64 -9.24 3.80
C LEU A 115 -12.06 -9.24 4.38
N ASN A 116 -13.09 -9.27 3.53
CA ASN A 116 -14.49 -9.39 3.95
C ASN A 116 -14.92 -10.85 4.23
N ASP A 117 -14.28 -11.83 3.60
CA ASP A 117 -14.56 -13.28 3.78
C ASP A 117 -13.82 -13.87 5.00
N GLY A 118 -12.77 -13.20 5.50
CA GLY A 118 -12.00 -13.58 6.67
C GLY A 118 -12.48 -12.94 7.98
N THR A 119 -13.59 -13.41 8.53
CA THR A 119 -14.02 -13.23 9.95
C THR A 119 -14.44 -11.82 10.43
N PHE A 120 -15.71 -11.47 10.19
CA PHE A 120 -16.52 -10.74 11.16
C PHE A 120 -17.71 -11.63 11.58
N ASN A 121 -17.49 -12.45 12.61
CA ASN A 121 -18.48 -13.38 13.15
C ASN A 121 -19.53 -12.61 13.98
N ALA A 122 -20.75 -12.47 13.45
CA ALA A 122 -22.01 -12.54 14.20
C ALA A 122 -23.18 -12.48 13.20
N ALA A 123 -23.37 -13.56 12.44
CA ALA A 123 -24.66 -13.83 11.83
C ALA A 123 -25.67 -14.16 12.95
N ASN A 124 -26.12 -13.13 13.66
CA ASN A 124 -27.36 -13.15 14.42
C ASN A 124 -28.51 -12.72 13.49
N LEU A 125 -28.59 -13.36 12.33
CA LEU A 125 -29.76 -13.30 11.45
C LEU A 125 -30.71 -14.44 11.82
N ALA A 126 -31.09 -14.50 13.10
CA ALA A 126 -32.33 -15.14 13.50
C ALA A 126 -33.48 -14.14 13.23
N HIS A 127 -34.04 -14.27 12.04
CA HIS A 127 -35.40 -13.94 11.63
C HIS A 127 -36.06 -12.66 12.18
N ARG A 128 -36.22 -11.65 11.31
CA ARG A 128 -37.42 -10.79 11.36
C ARG A 128 -38.54 -11.47 10.55
N THR A 129 -39.55 -11.87 11.31
CA THR A 129 -40.99 -11.88 11.02
C THR A 129 -41.43 -11.45 9.62
N PHE A 130 -42.17 -12.33 8.94
CA PHE A 130 -43.49 -12.05 8.36
C PHE A 130 -44.39 -13.26 8.57
#